data_AF-A0A8T5QYE1-F1
#
_entry.id   AF-A0A8T5QYE1-F1
#
_cell.length_a   1.000
_cell.length_b   1.000
_cell.length_c   1.000
_cell.angle_alpha   90.00
_cell.angle_beta   90.00
_cell.angle_gamma   90.00
#
_symmetry.space_group_name_H-M   'P 1'
#
loop_
_entity.id
_entity.type
_entity.pdbx_description
1 polymer ?
#
loop_
_entity_poly.entity_id
_entity_poly.type
_entity_poly.pdbx_seq_one_letter_code
_entity_poly.pdbx_strand_id
1 'polypeptide(L)'
;MIENQFIQIFIVGLAILIGAVIINVIANYLNITTWYSFLLNMKDAGFLNSIKSEGFNLIWLFVIYPLLLGLIGYYTTNLFS
;
A
#
# COMPACT_ATOMS: atom_id res chain seq x y z
N MET A 1 13.75 25.79 -11.66
CA MET A 1 13.63 25.27 -10.27
C MET A 1 12.34 24.47 -10.05
N ILE A 2 11.19 24.86 -10.62
CA ILE A 2 9.90 24.15 -10.46
C ILE A 2 9.83 22.84 -11.26
N GLU A 3 10.42 22.77 -12.46
CA GLU A 3 10.38 21.56 -13.32
C GLU A 3 10.97 20.31 -12.66
N ASN A 4 12.02 20.48 -11.86
CA ASN A 4 12.66 19.35 -11.16
C ASN A 4 11.74 18.75 -10.08
N GLN A 5 10.84 19.56 -9.49
CA GLN A 5 9.92 19.09 -8.45
C GLN A 5 8.84 18.16 -9.01
N PHE A 6 8.33 18.44 -10.21
CA PHE A 6 7.35 17.56 -10.85
C PHE A 6 7.95 16.20 -11.21
N ILE A 7 9.19 16.19 -11.71
CA ILE A 7 9.93 14.95 -12.01
C ILE A 7 10.15 14.14 -10.72
N GLN A 8 10.53 14.79 -9.62
CA GLN A 8 10.69 14.13 -8.33
C GLN A 8 9.38 13.51 -7.83
N ILE A 9 8.27 14.25 -7.86
CA ILE A 9 6.95 13.73 -7.47
C ILE A 9 6.57 12.52 -8.33
N PHE A 10 6.80 12.59 -9.63
CA PHE A 10 6.52 11.49 -10.54
C PHE A 10 7.37 10.24 -10.20
N ILE A 11 8.67 10.41 -9.93
CA ILE A 11 9.55 9.30 -9.55
C ILE A 11 9.13 8.69 -8.20
N VAL A 12 8.78 9.52 -7.20
CA VAL A 12 8.25 9.05 -5.91
C VAL A 12 6.96 8.25 -6.13
N GLY A 13 6.05 8.74 -6.98
CA GLY A 13 4.83 8.03 -7.35
C GLY A 13 5.12 6.67 -8.01
N LEU A 14 6.08 6.60 -8.93
CA LEU A 14 6.50 5.35 -9.55
C LEU A 14 7.12 4.37 -8.54
N ALA A 15 7.96 4.87 -7.61
CA ALA A 15 8.56 4.05 -6.57
C ALA A 15 7.50 3.45 -5.64
N ILE A 16 6.52 4.26 -5.21
CA ILE A 16 5.38 3.80 -4.40
C ILE A 16 4.56 2.76 -5.18
N LEU A 17 4.32 2.97 -6.48
CA LEU A 17 3.58 2.03 -7.32
C LEU A 17 4.29 0.67 -7.41
N ILE A 18 5.59 0.67 -7.72
CA ILE A 18 6.41 -0.55 -7.77
C ILE A 18 6.41 -1.23 -6.40
N GLY A 19 6.61 -0.45 -5.33
CA GLY A 19 6.52 -0.90 -3.95
C GLY A 19 5.21 -1.59 -3.62
N ALA A 20 4.08 -1.00 -4.01
CA ALA A 20 2.75 -1.57 -3.81
C ALA A 20 2.57 -2.90 -4.53
N VAL A 21 3.09 -3.04 -5.76
CA VAL A 21 3.08 -4.33 -6.48
C VAL A 21 3.87 -5.39 -5.71
N ILE A 22 5.08 -5.06 -5.25
CA ILE A 22 5.93 -5.98 -4.49
C ILE A 22 5.25 -6.39 -3.17
N ILE A 23 4.72 -5.44 -2.40
CA ILE A 23 4.03 -5.71 -1.14
C ILE A 23 2.80 -6.59 -1.37
N ASN A 24 2.03 -6.35 -2.44
CA ASN A 24 0.89 -7.21 -2.78
C ASN A 24 1.31 -8.64 -3.16
N VAL A 25 2.43 -8.81 -3.88
CA VAL A 25 2.98 -10.14 -4.18
C VAL A 25 3.40 -10.86 -2.89
N ILE A 26 4.08 -10.16 -1.97
CA ILE A 26 4.48 -10.72 -0.67
C ILE A 26 3.25 -11.06 0.17
N ALA A 27 2.24 -10.19 0.23
CA ALA A 27 1.00 -10.45 0.95
C ALA A 27 0.30 -11.71 0.44
N ASN A 28 0.17 -11.84 -0.89
CA ASN A 28 -0.40 -13.04 -1.52
C ASN A 28 0.41 -14.30 -1.18
N TYR A 29 1.75 -14.24 -1.22
CA TYR A 29 2.62 -15.36 -0.86
C TYR A 29 2.45 -15.78 0.63
N LEU A 30 2.19 -14.81 1.51
CA LEU A 30 1.97 -15.04 2.94
C LEU A 30 0.50 -15.33 3.31
N ASN A 31 -0.40 -15.44 2.32
CA ASN A 31 -1.86 -15.53 2.52
C ASN A 31 -2.45 -14.40 3.38
N ILE A 32 -1.87 -13.20 3.29
CA ILE A 32 -2.35 -11.99 3.96
C ILE A 32 -3.27 -11.22 3.00
N THR A 33 -4.37 -10.68 3.52
CA THR A 33 -5.34 -9.92 2.72
C THR A 33 -4.70 -8.67 2.09
N THR A 34 -4.98 -8.46 0.80
CA THR A 34 -4.64 -7.24 0.05
C THR A 34 -5.82 -6.28 -0.01
N TRP A 35 -5.58 -5.00 -0.33
CA TRP A 35 -6.66 -4.02 -0.52
C TRP A 35 -7.70 -4.48 -1.55
N TYR A 36 -7.26 -5.13 -2.63
CA TYR A 36 -8.16 -5.68 -3.64
C TYR A 36 -9.08 -6.77 -3.05
N SER A 37 -8.49 -7.73 -2.33
CA SER A 37 -9.24 -8.84 -1.71
C SER A 37 -10.20 -8.35 -0.62
N PHE A 38 -9.75 -7.41 0.20
CA PHE A 38 -10.57 -6.79 1.24
C PHE A 38 -11.78 -6.07 0.67
N LEU A 39 -11.60 -5.27 -0.39
CA LEU A 39 -12.69 -4.55 -1.05
C LEU A 39 -13.68 -5.52 -1.74
N LEU A 40 -13.18 -6.62 -2.29
CA LEU A 40 -14.02 -7.67 -2.85
C LEU A 40 -14.88 -8.35 -1.76
N ASN A 41 -14.26 -8.76 -0.65
CA ASN A 41 -14.96 -9.31 0.51
C ASN A 41 -15.99 -8.34 1.07
N MET A 42 -15.65 -7.05 1.13
CA MET A 42 -16.56 -5.99 1.58
C MET A 42 -17.78 -5.85 0.66
N LYS A 43 -17.58 -5.98 -0.65
CA LYS A 43 -18.67 -5.95 -1.64
C LYS A 43 -19.58 -7.18 -1.49
N ASP A 44 -19.01 -8.36 -1.29
CA ASP A 44 -19.76 -9.62 -1.35
C ASP A 44 -20.42 -9.99 0.00
N ALA A 45 -19.73 -9.80 1.12
CA ALA A 45 -20.19 -10.17 2.46
C ALA A 45 -20.74 -8.98 3.28
N GLY A 46 -20.53 -7.76 2.81
CA GLY A 46 -20.85 -6.53 3.52
C GLY A 46 -19.76 -6.08 4.51
N PHE A 47 -19.75 -4.78 4.82
CA PHE A 47 -18.72 -4.12 5.63
C PHE A 47 -18.54 -4.71 7.03
N LEU A 48 -19.64 -4.93 7.76
CA LEU A 48 -19.59 -5.43 9.14
C LEU A 48 -19.08 -6.87 9.25
N ASN A 49 -19.39 -7.70 8.27
CA ASN A 49 -18.93 -9.09 8.26
C ASN A 49 -17.44 -9.16 7.89
N SER A 50 -17.00 -8.33 6.93
CA SER A 50 -15.60 -8.26 6.52
C SER A 50 -14.69 -7.79 7.66
N ILE A 51 -15.10 -6.76 8.41
CA ILE A 51 -14.31 -6.28 9.56
C ILE A 51 -14.22 -7.34 10.67
N LYS A 52 -15.32 -8.06 10.95
CA LYS A 52 -15.35 -9.07 12.01
C LYS A 52 -14.47 -10.30 11.71
N SER A 53 -14.30 -10.65 10.44
CA SER A 53 -13.48 -11.80 10.03
C SER A 53 -11.99 -11.46 9.85
N GLU A 54 -11.62 -10.19 9.73
CA GLU A 54 -10.31 -9.74 9.22
C GLU A 54 -9.40 -9.14 10.32
N GLY A 55 -9.33 -9.73 11.53
CA GLY A 55 -8.61 -9.19 12.69
C GLY A 55 -7.21 -8.61 12.42
N PHE A 56 -6.17 -9.45 12.27
CA PHE A 56 -4.80 -9.01 11.95
C PHE A 56 -4.70 -8.28 10.60
N ASN A 57 -5.58 -8.64 9.65
CA ASN A 57 -5.59 -8.08 8.30
C ASN A 57 -5.97 -6.59 8.28
N LEU A 58 -6.77 -6.11 9.24
CA LEU A 58 -7.03 -4.67 9.39
C LEU A 58 -5.78 -3.91 9.83
N ILE A 59 -5.00 -4.44 10.77
CA ILE A 59 -3.73 -3.82 11.18
C ILE A 59 -2.76 -3.82 10.01
N TRP A 60 -2.70 -4.93 9.26
CA TRP A 60 -1.91 -5.02 8.04
C TRP A 60 -2.30 -3.92 7.03
N LEU A 61 -3.58 -3.81 6.67
CA LEU A 61 -4.05 -2.91 5.61
C LEU A 61 -4.01 -1.43 5.97
N PHE A 62 -4.31 -1.09 7.24
CA PHE A 62 -4.46 0.30 7.67
C PHE A 62 -3.25 0.85 8.42
N VAL A 63 -2.32 0.00 8.88
CA VAL A 63 -1.12 0.45 9.62
C VAL A 63 0.15 0.02 8.91
N ILE A 64 0.34 -1.28 8.69
CA ILE A 64 1.61 -1.80 8.16
C ILE A 64 1.76 -1.42 6.68
N TYR A 65 0.73 -1.60 5.86
CA TYR A 65 0.77 -1.33 4.43
C TYR A 65 1.04 0.15 4.11
N PRO A 66 0.33 1.14 4.72
CA PRO A 66 0.65 2.55 4.51
C PRO A 66 2.03 2.93 5.05
N LEU A 67 2.49 2.33 6.16
CA LEU A 67 3.82 2.57 6.68
C LEU A 67 4.91 2.12 5.70
N LEU A 68 4.78 0.92 5.13
CA LEU A 68 5.73 0.40 4.13
C LEU A 68 5.78 1.29 2.88
N LEU A 69 4.62 1.73 2.37
CA LEU A 69 4.58 2.67 1.24
C LEU A 69 5.16 4.05 1.60
N GLY A 70 4.88 4.53 2.81
CA GLY A 70 5.43 5.77 3.32
C GLY A 70 6.96 5.74 3.42
N LEU A 71 7.54 4.63 3.88
CA LEU A 71 8.99 4.42 3.90
C LEU A 71 9.58 4.46 2.49
N ILE A 72 8.94 3.82 1.51
CA ILE A 72 9.37 3.87 0.11
C ILE A 72 9.37 5.32 -0.40
N GLY A 73 8.30 6.07 -0.14
CA GLY A 73 8.22 7.48 -0.50
C GLY A 73 9.30 8.33 0.16
N TYR A 74 9.52 8.14 1.47
CA TYR A 74 10.55 8.84 2.24
C TYR A 74 11.95 8.58 1.71
N TYR A 75 12.35 7.31 1.55
CA TYR A 75 13.67 6.96 1.03
C TYR A 75 13.87 7.44 -0.40
N THR A 76 12.83 7.36 -1.25
CA THR A 76 12.90 7.87 -2.62
C THR A 76 13.11 9.38 -2.64
N THR A 77 12.43 10.13 -1.76
CA THR A 77 12.56 11.58 -1.68
C THR A 77 13.94 12.00 -1.21
N ASN A 78 14.52 11.29 -0.23
CA ASN A 78 15.87 11.53 0.27
C ASN A 78 16.99 11.25 -0.76
N LEU A 79 16.71 10.56 -1.88
CA LEU A 79 17.69 10.43 -2.97
C LEU A 79 17.86 11.71 -3.79
N PHE A 80 16.91 12.65 -3.67
CA PHE A 80 16.91 13.93 -4.39
C PHE A 80 17.27 15.13 -3.51
N SER A 81 17.53 14.91 -2.22
CA SER A 81 17.93 15.93 -1.24
C SER A 81 19.42 16.17 -1.20
#